data_AF-A0A9D6H398-F1
#
_entry.id   AF-A0A9D6H398-F1
#
_cell.length_a   1.000
_cell.length_b   1.000
_cell.length_c   1.000
_cell.angle_alpha   90.00
_cell.angle_beta   90.00
_cell.angle_gamma   90.00
#
_symmetry.space_group_name_H-M   'P 1'
#
loop_
_entity.id
_entity.type
_entity.pdbx_description
1 polymer ?
#
loop_
_entity_poly.entity_id
_entity_poly.type
_entity_poly.pdbx_seq_one_letter_code
_entity_poly.pdbx_strand_id
1 'polypeptide(L)'
;MKDILTSSADVLAEAGFMTRHVSVNAREALVFESATVIGFLLTYDDPHVLIEAWDKDATRVIADHQFFLRRAGQKAWNTYVVLLAAGNTDYASLAALSAIEEDLVGTRKIARGNIRDIPDLRAALLPLLPLQTAPKLEAVDMVAEIRQRATELQPRAVDAFFSSADEAVVIQVLEEAQ
;
A
#
# COMPACT_ATOMS: atom_id res chain seq x y z
N MET A 1 -10.87 7.55 13.43
CA MET A 1 -9.72 6.66 13.14
C MET A 1 -9.27 6.03 14.46
N LYS A 2 -8.67 4.83 14.46
CA LYS A 2 -7.84 4.43 15.63
C LYS A 2 -6.67 5.44 15.75
N ASP A 3 -5.86 5.33 16.79
CA ASP A 3 -4.60 6.07 16.84
C ASP A 3 -3.76 5.85 15.55
N ILE A 4 -3.07 6.91 15.07
CA ILE A 4 -2.33 6.90 13.79
C ILE A 4 -1.29 5.79 13.76
N LEU A 5 -0.59 5.55 14.88
CA LEU A 5 0.46 4.53 14.95
C LEU A 5 -0.13 3.13 14.78
N THR A 6 -1.23 2.87 15.48
CA THR A 6 -1.99 1.60 15.37
C THR A 6 -2.53 1.39 13.96
N SER A 7 -3.16 2.41 13.37
CA SER A 7 -3.65 2.34 11.99
C SER A 7 -2.53 2.19 10.96
N SER A 8 -1.36 2.77 11.22
CA SER A 8 -0.18 2.59 10.37
C SER A 8 0.31 1.15 10.38
N ALA A 9 0.32 0.52 11.56
CA ALA A 9 0.68 -0.88 11.70
C ALA A 9 -0.26 -1.80 10.91
N ASP A 10 -1.58 -1.55 10.98
CA ASP A 10 -2.60 -2.28 10.22
C ASP A 10 -2.35 -2.12 8.69
N VAL A 11 -2.20 -0.89 8.18
CA VAL A 11 -1.98 -0.62 6.75
C VAL A 11 -0.67 -1.20 6.22
N LEU A 12 0.41 -1.13 7.00
CA LEU A 12 1.70 -1.70 6.61
C LEU A 12 1.66 -3.23 6.63
N ALA A 13 0.96 -3.84 7.59
CA ALA A 13 0.77 -5.29 7.63
C ALA A 13 -0.02 -5.79 6.41
N GLU A 14 -1.06 -5.08 5.99
CA GLU A 14 -1.81 -5.37 4.75
C GLU A 14 -0.90 -5.33 3.50
N ALA A 15 0.12 -4.48 3.51
CA ALA A 15 1.13 -4.35 2.45
C ALA A 15 2.28 -5.36 2.54
N GLY A 16 2.24 -6.29 3.50
CA GLY A 16 3.25 -7.34 3.65
C GLY A 16 4.48 -6.95 4.48
N PHE A 17 4.38 -5.89 5.28
CA PHE A 17 5.43 -5.54 6.25
C PHE A 17 5.19 -6.23 7.59
N MET A 18 6.27 -6.70 8.21
CA MET A 18 6.29 -6.99 9.64
C MET A 18 6.39 -5.68 10.40
N THR A 19 5.55 -5.50 11.43
CA THR A 19 5.52 -4.28 12.24
C THR A 19 5.76 -4.61 13.71
N ARG A 20 6.44 -3.71 14.43
CA ARG A 20 6.72 -3.83 15.86
C ARG A 20 6.69 -2.47 16.52
N HIS A 21 5.87 -2.34 17.56
CA HIS A 21 5.85 -1.13 18.39
C HIS A 21 7.13 -1.04 19.23
N VAL A 22 7.68 0.16 19.30
CA VAL A 22 8.84 0.51 20.11
C VAL A 22 8.61 1.86 20.78
N SER A 23 9.40 2.17 21.79
CA SER A 23 9.46 3.51 22.36
C SER A 23 10.83 4.13 22.07
N VAL A 24 10.83 5.36 21.58
CA VAL A 24 12.04 6.16 21.30
C VAL A 24 11.85 7.50 21.99
N ASN A 25 12.73 7.83 22.94
CA ASN A 25 12.68 9.10 23.68
C ASN A 25 11.30 9.39 24.31
N ALA A 26 10.69 8.37 24.94
CA ALA A 26 9.35 8.42 25.52
C ALA A 26 8.20 8.70 24.53
N ARG A 27 8.46 8.64 23.22
CA ARG A 27 7.45 8.65 22.15
C ARG A 27 7.25 7.22 21.65
N GLU A 28 6.01 6.87 21.32
CA GLU A 28 5.74 5.61 20.64
C GLU A 28 6.13 5.72 19.16
N ALA A 29 6.73 4.66 18.64
CA ALA A 29 7.13 4.56 17.26
C ALA A 29 6.91 3.13 16.75
N LEU A 30 6.94 2.97 15.44
CA LEU A 30 6.82 1.69 14.78
C LEU A 30 8.13 1.38 14.06
N VAL A 31 8.66 0.18 14.24
CA VAL A 31 9.64 -0.41 13.33
C VAL A 31 8.88 -1.26 12.33
N PHE A 32 9.14 -1.09 11.04
CA PHE A 32 8.57 -1.92 9.99
C PHE A 32 9.66 -2.50 9.08
N GLU A 33 9.47 -3.72 8.61
CA GLU A 33 10.42 -4.41 7.75
C GLU A 33 9.69 -5.30 6.73
N SER A 34 10.21 -5.34 5.50
CA SER A 34 9.86 -6.31 4.47
C SER A 34 11.10 -7.05 3.96
N ALA A 35 10.96 -7.80 2.87
CA ALA A 35 12.10 -8.42 2.20
C ALA A 35 13.13 -7.40 1.67
N THR A 36 12.73 -6.15 1.41
CA THR A 36 13.56 -5.17 0.69
C THR A 36 13.67 -3.81 1.37
N VAL A 37 12.82 -3.51 2.35
CA VAL A 37 12.71 -2.21 3.02
C VAL A 37 12.75 -2.39 4.52
N ILE A 38 13.41 -1.47 5.20
CA ILE A 38 13.30 -1.27 6.65
C ILE A 38 12.85 0.16 6.88
N GLY A 39 12.09 0.41 7.94
CA GLY A 39 11.85 1.77 8.33
C GLY A 39 11.33 1.95 9.73
N PHE A 40 11.22 3.22 10.07
CA PHE A 40 10.75 3.73 11.34
C PHE A 40 9.62 4.70 11.07
N LEU A 41 8.55 4.63 11.86
CA LEU A 41 7.43 5.55 11.78
C LEU A 41 7.24 6.24 13.13
N LEU A 42 7.23 7.57 13.12
CA LEU A 42 6.95 8.40 14.27
C LEU A 42 5.70 9.24 14.00
N THR A 43 4.88 9.40 15.03
CA THR A 43 3.65 10.20 14.98
C THR A 43 3.75 11.43 15.86
N TYR A 44 3.08 12.50 15.44
CA TYR A 44 3.03 13.79 16.10
C TYR A 44 1.59 14.29 16.14
N ASP A 45 1.21 14.98 17.20
CA ASP A 45 -0.12 15.60 17.28
C ASP A 45 -0.21 16.84 16.37
N ASP A 46 0.90 17.58 16.26
CA ASP A 46 1.00 18.86 15.56
C ASP A 46 2.15 18.85 14.52
N PRO A 47 1.90 19.23 13.26
CA PRO A 47 2.94 19.41 12.24
C PRO A 47 4.08 20.34 12.65
N HIS A 48 3.83 21.38 13.43
CA HIS A 48 4.89 22.29 13.90
C HIS A 48 5.88 21.56 14.81
N VAL A 49 5.38 20.71 15.71
CA VAL A 49 6.22 19.89 16.58
C VAL A 49 7.05 18.89 15.76
N LEU A 50 6.46 18.30 14.71
CA LEU A 50 7.19 17.45 13.77
C LEU A 50 8.34 18.23 13.11
N ILE A 51 8.05 19.41 12.55
CA ILE A 51 9.04 20.24 11.85
C ILE A 51 10.20 20.65 12.77
N GLU A 52 9.93 20.92 14.05
CA GLU A 52 10.97 21.29 15.01
C GLU A 52 11.80 20.10 15.52
N ALA A 53 11.19 18.92 15.66
CA ALA A 53 11.81 17.79 16.36
C ALA A 53 12.32 16.66 15.45
N TRP A 54 11.92 16.61 14.17
CA TRP A 54 12.12 15.43 13.33
C TRP A 54 13.57 14.98 13.23
N ASP A 55 14.53 15.90 13.04
CA ASP A 55 15.93 15.54 12.80
C ASP A 55 16.53 14.84 14.03
N LYS A 56 16.24 15.39 15.21
CA LYS A 56 16.64 14.82 16.49
C LYS A 56 16.01 13.44 16.70
N ASP A 57 14.71 13.32 16.44
CA ASP A 57 13.97 12.08 16.65
C ASP A 57 14.40 10.99 15.64
N ALA A 58 14.60 11.35 14.38
CA ALA A 58 15.09 10.48 13.31
C ALA A 58 16.50 9.98 13.60
N THR A 59 17.43 10.88 13.92
CA THR A 59 18.80 10.54 14.31
C THR A 59 18.80 9.59 15.50
N ARG A 60 17.92 9.84 16.48
CA ARG A 60 17.83 9.01 17.68
C ARG A 60 17.32 7.62 17.38
N VAL A 61 16.22 7.47 16.64
CA VAL A 61 15.66 6.14 16.34
C VAL A 61 16.66 5.30 15.54
N ILE A 62 17.41 5.92 14.62
CA ILE A 62 18.47 5.27 13.86
C ILE A 62 19.60 4.81 14.79
N ALA A 63 20.05 5.68 15.71
CA ALA A 63 21.11 5.35 16.65
C ALA A 63 20.73 4.19 17.58
N ASP A 64 19.50 4.20 18.10
CA ASP A 64 18.96 3.16 18.97
C ASP A 64 18.84 1.80 18.24
N HIS A 65 18.68 1.81 16.91
CA HIS A 65 18.55 0.63 16.08
C HIS A 65 19.77 0.34 15.18
N GLN A 66 20.93 0.94 15.47
CA GLN A 66 22.12 0.83 14.61
C GLN A 66 22.56 -0.63 14.36
N PHE A 67 22.44 -1.50 15.35
CA PHE A 67 22.84 -2.91 15.20
C PHE A 67 21.86 -3.69 14.32
N PHE A 68 20.57 -3.35 14.40
CA PHE A 68 19.55 -3.90 13.52
C PHE A 68 19.81 -3.48 12.07
N LEU A 69 20.11 -2.20 11.83
CA LEU A 69 20.47 -1.68 10.51
C LEU A 69 21.76 -2.30 9.95
N ARG A 70 22.80 -2.49 10.78
CA ARG A 70 24.04 -3.16 10.34
C ARG A 70 23.80 -4.61 9.93
N ARG A 71 22.90 -5.32 10.63
CA ARG A 71 22.54 -6.71 10.32
C ARG A 71 21.64 -6.84 9.10
N ALA A 72 20.91 -5.78 8.76
CA ALA A 72 20.04 -5.74 7.59
C ALA A 72 20.78 -5.82 6.24
N GLY A 73 22.11 -5.63 6.25
CA GLY A 73 22.97 -5.80 5.08
C GLY A 73 22.46 -4.98 3.89
N GLN A 74 22.17 -5.67 2.78
CA GLN A 74 21.65 -5.06 1.56
C GLN A 74 20.21 -4.54 1.67
N LYS A 75 19.53 -4.57 2.81
CA LYS A 75 18.26 -3.82 2.98
C LYS A 75 18.48 -2.43 3.56
N ALA A 76 19.63 -2.19 4.20
CA ALA A 76 19.91 -0.96 4.92
C ALA A 76 19.95 0.29 4.02
N TRP A 77 20.26 0.14 2.72
CA TRP A 77 20.22 1.24 1.75
C TRP A 77 18.78 1.70 1.42
N ASN A 78 17.78 0.89 1.76
CA ASN A 78 16.35 1.20 1.63
C ASN A 78 15.72 1.46 3.01
N THR A 79 16.41 2.24 3.84
CA THR A 79 15.87 2.65 5.14
C THR A 79 14.98 3.89 4.99
N TYR A 80 13.74 3.81 5.48
CA TYR A 80 12.79 4.91 5.52
C TYR A 80 12.58 5.44 6.94
N VAL A 81 12.45 6.75 7.07
CA VAL A 81 11.90 7.41 8.26
C VAL A 81 10.60 8.09 7.85
N VAL A 82 9.50 7.66 8.45
CA VAL A 82 8.15 8.16 8.20
C VAL A 82 7.73 9.02 9.38
N LEU A 83 7.30 10.25 9.11
CA LEU A 83 6.98 11.28 10.08
C LEU A 83 5.56 11.76 9.77
N LEU A 84 4.61 11.41 10.62
CA LEU A 84 3.19 11.71 10.40
C LEU A 84 2.64 12.63 11.48
N ALA A 85 1.88 13.65 11.09
CA ALA A 85 1.20 14.53 12.03
C ALA A 85 -0.31 14.60 11.80
N ALA A 86 -1.10 14.60 12.88
CA ALA A 86 -2.57 14.68 12.81
C ALA A 86 -3.08 16.10 12.50
N GLY A 87 -2.42 17.13 13.06
CA GLY A 87 -2.88 18.52 12.99
C GLY A 87 -2.94 19.12 11.58
N ASN A 88 -3.74 20.19 11.46
CA ASN A 88 -3.87 20.96 10.22
C ASN A 88 -2.52 21.51 9.79
N THR A 89 -2.27 21.47 8.49
CA THR A 89 -1.02 21.95 7.91
C THR A 89 -1.33 23.19 7.06
N ASP A 90 -0.74 24.33 7.44
CA ASP A 90 -0.80 25.53 6.62
C ASP A 90 0.23 25.49 5.48
N TYR A 91 0.24 26.51 4.62
CA TYR A 91 1.14 26.54 3.46
C TYR A 91 2.63 26.52 3.88
N ALA A 92 2.98 27.23 4.95
CA ALA A 92 4.35 27.28 5.45
C ALA A 92 4.79 25.90 5.97
N SER A 93 3.92 25.22 6.71
CA SER A 93 4.19 23.87 7.22
C SER A 93 4.25 22.84 6.10
N LEU A 94 3.43 22.97 5.05
CA LEU A 94 3.53 22.11 3.86
C LEU A 94 4.90 22.25 3.19
N ALA A 95 5.37 23.49 2.98
CA ALA A 95 6.68 23.73 2.39
C ALA A 95 7.82 23.17 3.28
N ALA A 96 7.71 23.32 4.59
CA ALA A 96 8.69 22.77 5.53
C ALA A 96 8.70 21.23 5.53
N LEU A 97 7.54 20.58 5.52
CA LEU A 97 7.43 19.12 5.41
C LEU A 97 8.03 18.61 4.09
N SER A 98 7.82 19.31 2.97
CA SER A 98 8.47 18.97 1.69
C SER A 98 9.99 19.09 1.78
N ALA A 99 10.51 20.12 2.43
CA ALA A 99 11.95 20.27 2.64
C ALA A 99 12.55 19.12 3.47
N ILE A 100 11.79 18.53 4.39
CA ILE A 100 12.21 17.31 5.13
C ILE A 100 12.34 16.11 4.18
N GLU A 101 11.44 15.94 3.22
CA GLU A 101 11.56 14.85 2.24
C GLU A 101 12.72 15.04 1.27
N GLU A 102 13.07 16.31 0.98
CA GLU A 102 14.22 16.67 0.16
C GLU A 102 15.56 16.54 0.89
N ASP A 103 15.56 16.38 2.22
CA ASP A 103 16.75 16.02 2.95
C ASP A 103 17.13 14.56 2.64
N LEU A 104 18.22 14.37 1.90
CA LEU A 104 18.72 13.06 1.49
C LEU A 104 19.77 12.45 2.44
N VAL A 105 19.97 13.06 3.63
CA VAL A 105 20.98 12.60 4.58
C VAL A 105 20.51 11.32 5.28
N GLY A 106 21.30 10.25 5.16
CA GLY A 106 21.18 9.01 5.94
C GLY A 106 20.04 8.07 5.53
N THR A 107 18.80 8.56 5.46
CA THR A 107 17.60 7.76 5.16
C THR A 107 16.68 8.48 4.20
N ARG A 108 15.85 7.72 3.49
CA ARG A 108 14.70 8.27 2.76
C ARG A 108 13.65 8.72 3.76
N LYS A 109 12.96 9.82 3.47
CA LYS A 109 12.02 10.44 4.41
C LYS A 109 10.64 10.55 3.76
N ILE A 110 9.61 10.32 4.56
CA ILE A 110 8.22 10.59 4.21
C ILE A 110 7.67 11.47 5.34
N ALA A 111 7.36 12.73 5.06
CA ALA A 111 6.89 13.70 6.02
C ALA A 111 5.52 14.23 5.58
N ARG A 112 4.50 13.96 6.38
CA ARG A 112 3.09 14.31 6.06
C ARG A 112 2.37 14.83 7.29
N GLY A 113 1.67 15.95 7.14
CA GLY A 113 0.71 16.45 8.12
C GLY A 113 -0.73 16.18 7.70
N ASN A 114 -1.70 16.67 8.48
CA ASN A 114 -3.12 16.58 8.19
C ASN A 114 -3.65 15.13 8.03
N ILE A 115 -3.09 14.18 8.78
CA ILE A 115 -3.55 12.78 8.77
C ILE A 115 -4.76 12.63 9.68
N ARG A 116 -5.97 12.65 9.10
CA ARG A 116 -7.23 12.65 9.88
C ARG A 116 -7.96 11.31 9.83
N ASP A 117 -7.76 10.56 8.75
CA ASP A 117 -8.43 9.29 8.51
C ASP A 117 -7.56 8.27 7.76
N ILE A 118 -8.12 7.09 7.52
CA ILE A 118 -7.45 6.00 6.83
C ILE A 118 -7.10 6.36 5.37
N PRO A 119 -7.98 7.02 4.58
CA PRO A 119 -7.61 7.56 3.28
C PRO A 119 -6.38 8.48 3.31
N ASP A 120 -6.33 9.47 4.21
CA ASP A 120 -5.19 10.37 4.36
C ASP A 120 -3.90 9.57 4.70
N LEU A 121 -4.01 8.61 5.62
CA LEU A 121 -2.91 7.73 6.01
C LEU A 121 -2.40 6.88 4.84
N ARG A 122 -3.29 6.27 4.06
CA ARG A 122 -2.92 5.47 2.89
C ARG A 122 -2.26 6.32 1.81
N ALA A 123 -2.74 7.54 1.60
CA ALA A 123 -2.11 8.49 0.69
C ALA A 123 -0.69 8.86 1.14
N ALA A 124 -0.50 9.09 2.46
CA ALA A 124 0.81 9.36 3.03
C ALA A 124 1.79 8.18 2.87
N LEU A 125 1.31 6.95 3.07
CA LEU A 125 2.13 5.73 2.99
C LEU A 125 2.28 5.18 1.57
N LEU A 126 1.63 5.78 0.56
CA LEU A 126 1.65 5.31 -0.82
C LEU A 126 3.04 4.95 -1.37
N PRO A 127 4.14 5.70 -1.07
CA PRO A 127 5.48 5.34 -1.53
C PRO A 127 6.00 3.98 -1.01
N LEU A 128 5.40 3.42 0.04
CA LEU A 128 5.75 2.13 0.63
C LEU A 128 4.78 1.02 0.24
N LEU A 129 3.57 1.37 -0.23
CA LEU A 129 2.55 0.38 -0.56
C LEU A 129 2.85 -0.24 -1.95
N PRO A 130 2.55 -1.53 -2.13
CA PRO A 130 2.66 -2.16 -3.45
C PRO A 130 1.79 -1.41 -4.47
N LEU A 131 2.29 -1.30 -5.70
CA LEU A 131 1.52 -0.73 -6.81
C LEU A 131 0.19 -1.48 -6.94
N GLN A 132 -0.93 -0.79 -6.67
CA GLN A 132 -2.26 -1.35 -6.78
C GLN A 132 -2.72 -1.36 -8.24
N THR A 133 -2.03 -2.13 -9.09
CA THR A 133 -2.53 -2.51 -10.42
C THR A 133 -3.23 -3.85 -10.31
N ALA A 134 -4.24 -3.96 -9.44
CA ALA A 134 -5.23 -5.02 -9.65
C ALA A 134 -6.03 -4.59 -10.90
N PRO A 135 -5.98 -5.34 -12.01
CA PRO A 135 -6.82 -5.01 -13.16
C PRO A 135 -8.27 -5.01 -12.67
N LYS A 136 -8.97 -3.89 -12.87
CA LYS A 136 -10.43 -3.89 -12.76
C LYS A 136 -10.93 -4.75 -13.92
N LEU A 137 -11.20 -6.01 -13.65
CA LEU A 137 -11.94 -6.85 -14.59
C LEU A 137 -13.33 -6.22 -14.70
N GLU A 138 -13.61 -5.59 -15.83
CA GLU A 138 -14.98 -5.22 -16.16
C GLU A 138 -15.84 -6.49 -16.16
N ALA A 139 -17.13 -6.34 -15.84
CA ALA A 139 -18.05 -7.47 -15.91
C ALA A 139 -18.06 -7.99 -17.35
N VAL A 140 -17.42 -9.14 -17.57
CA VAL A 140 -17.40 -9.79 -18.89
C VAL A 140 -18.78 -10.39 -19.11
N ASP A 141 -19.44 -9.97 -20.19
CA ASP A 141 -20.60 -10.70 -20.70
C ASP A 141 -20.11 -12.04 -21.24
N MET A 142 -20.15 -13.06 -20.38
CA MET A 142 -19.70 -14.42 -20.69
C MET A 142 -20.44 -15.01 -21.89
N VAL A 143 -21.69 -14.61 -22.14
CA VAL A 143 -22.47 -15.10 -23.28
C VAL A 143 -21.92 -14.50 -24.58
N ALA A 144 -21.66 -13.20 -24.60
CA ALA A 144 -21.04 -12.54 -25.75
C ALA A 144 -19.62 -13.07 -26.04
N GLU A 145 -18.83 -13.27 -24.99
CA GLU A 145 -17.45 -13.77 -25.10
C GLU A 145 -17.39 -15.19 -25.67
N ILE A 146 -18.22 -16.10 -25.16
CA ILE A 146 -18.28 -17.49 -25.66
C ILE A 146 -18.77 -17.51 -27.11
N ARG A 147 -19.78 -16.70 -27.47
CA ARG A 147 -20.22 -16.57 -28.87
C ARG A 147 -19.11 -16.09 -29.80
N GLN A 148 -18.30 -15.14 -29.35
CA GLN A 148 -17.18 -14.61 -30.13
C GLN A 148 -16.06 -15.65 -30.34
N ARG A 149 -15.87 -16.56 -29.36
CA ARG A 149 -14.80 -17.57 -29.40
C ARG A 149 -15.23 -18.89 -30.03
N ALA A 150 -16.52 -19.22 -30.01
CA ALA A 150 -17.08 -20.44 -30.58
C ALA A 150 -17.23 -20.37 -32.11
N THR A 151 -16.24 -19.82 -32.82
CA THR A 151 -16.30 -19.60 -34.28
C THR A 151 -16.34 -20.89 -35.10
N GLU A 152 -15.86 -21.98 -34.52
CA GLU A 152 -15.85 -23.32 -35.13
C GLU A 152 -17.16 -24.08 -34.89
N LEU A 153 -18.03 -23.58 -34.00
CA LEU A 153 -19.32 -24.18 -33.70
C LEU A 153 -20.42 -23.47 -34.48
N GLN A 154 -21.45 -24.21 -34.85
CA GLN A 154 -22.63 -23.58 -35.44
C GLN A 154 -23.36 -22.71 -34.40
N PRO A 155 -23.86 -21.52 -34.78
CA PRO A 155 -24.55 -20.61 -33.87
C PRO A 155 -25.70 -21.27 -33.10
N ARG A 156 -26.41 -22.20 -33.76
CA ARG A 156 -27.52 -22.94 -33.16
C ARG A 156 -27.09 -23.85 -32.01
N ALA A 157 -25.90 -24.43 -32.06
CA ALA A 157 -25.36 -25.25 -30.97
C ALA A 157 -24.99 -24.39 -29.76
N VAL A 158 -24.41 -23.22 -30.01
CA VAL A 158 -24.06 -22.23 -28.98
C VAL A 158 -25.33 -21.67 -28.31
N ASP A 159 -26.39 -21.39 -29.08
CA ASP A 159 -27.67 -20.94 -28.54
C ASP A 159 -28.42 -22.05 -27.78
N ALA A 160 -28.33 -23.31 -28.22
CA ALA A 160 -28.88 -24.45 -27.48
C ALA A 160 -28.18 -24.63 -26.12
N PHE A 161 -26.85 -24.46 -26.07
CA PHE A 161 -26.08 -24.48 -24.83
C PHE A 161 -26.51 -23.37 -23.85
N PHE A 162 -26.72 -22.14 -24.33
CA PHE A 162 -27.15 -21.04 -23.46
C PHE A 162 -28.63 -21.08 -23.04
N SER A 163 -29.48 -21.81 -23.76
CA SER A 163 -30.89 -21.97 -23.40
C SER A 163 -31.15 -23.04 -22.35
N SER A 164 -30.11 -23.65 -21.78
CA SER A 164 -30.21 -24.79 -20.85
C SER A 164 -30.96 -25.99 -21.46
N ALA A 165 -30.81 -26.20 -22.77
CA ALA A 165 -31.34 -27.38 -23.43
C ALA A 165 -30.69 -28.65 -22.86
N ASP A 166 -31.41 -29.77 -22.89
CA ASP A 166 -30.86 -31.06 -22.50
C ASP A 166 -29.60 -31.40 -23.29
N GLU A 167 -28.63 -32.03 -22.62
CA GLU A 167 -27.33 -32.40 -23.21
C GLU A 167 -27.49 -33.18 -24.52
N ALA A 168 -28.45 -34.10 -24.57
CA ALA A 168 -28.78 -34.87 -25.78
C ALA A 168 -29.17 -33.98 -26.97
N VAL A 169 -29.87 -32.87 -26.73
CA VAL A 169 -30.29 -31.92 -27.76
C VAL A 169 -29.10 -31.09 -28.24
N VAL A 170 -28.21 -30.68 -27.34
CA VAL A 170 -26.99 -29.94 -27.71
C VAL A 170 -26.07 -30.81 -28.56
N ILE A 171 -25.88 -32.09 -28.19
CA ILE A 171 -25.09 -33.06 -28.95
C ILE A 171 -25.69 -33.30 -30.33
N GLN A 172 -27.01 -33.51 -30.41
CA GLN A 172 -27.69 -33.70 -31.69
C GLN A 172 -27.48 -32.51 -32.64
N VAL A 173 -27.58 -31.27 -32.13
CA VAL A 173 -27.35 -30.06 -32.94
C VAL A 173 -25.89 -29.92 -33.37
N LEU A 174 -24.93 -30.44 -32.60
CA LEU A 174 -23.52 -30.50 -32.98
C LEU A 174 -23.23 -31.57 -34.04
N GLU A 175 -23.96 -32.69 -34.03
CA GLU A 175 -23.81 -33.78 -35.02
C GLU A 175 -24.48 -33.46 -36.36
N GLU A 176 -25.63 -32.79 -36.35
CA GLU A 176 -26.32 -32.30 -37.57
C GLU A 176 -25.50 -31.24 -38.33
N ALA A 177 -24.45 -30.73 -37.70
CA ALA A 177 -23.63 -29.62 -38.16
C ALA A 177 -22.32 -30.01 -38.88
N GLN A 178 -21.95 -31.30 -38.84
CA GLN A 178 -20.82 -31.89 -39.58
C GLN A 178 -21.22 -32.32 -40.99
#